data_AF-A0A2V8H9X0-F1
#
_entry.id   AF-A0A2V8H9X0-F1
#
_cell.length_a   1.000
_cell.length_b   1.000
_cell.length_c   1.000
_cell.angle_alpha   90.00
_cell.angle_beta   90.00
_cell.angle_gamma   90.00
#
_symmetry.space_group_name_H-M   'P 1'
#
loop_
_entity.id
_entity.type
_entity.pdbx_description
1 polymer ?
#
loop_
_entity_poly.entity_id
_entity_poly.type
_entity_poly.pdbx_seq_one_letter_code
_entity_poly.pdbx_strand_id
1 'polypeptide(L)'
;MKRCFLILTVLFLLFPRQLGADNQFIVRLDSGLLGIQRICIGLGCTVTRGLDGGLGQLFLVNVPTSIDPNAFLQLLQSQLGVSNVELDTVITVPTTPIGRVIPSGLSDSRQVNYFGRTVWNGYANQPASQVIGLNSARTTFNVFGSGIVGVIDTGIDANHPALQGVVVQGYDFTRNTPGIPSESSDLTQPVSPAVSGSAPARVNDSTAAVLDQQSVIVLSQYAAFGHGTRVSGVIHLVAPNALIMPLKTFRADGTGHLSDILRAIYYGAQNGAKILNMSFSTPNYSKELGRALNTATANGVISVASAGNDGQQ
;
A
#
# COMPACT_ATOMS: atom_id res chain seq x y z
N MET A 1 -68.74 -17.71 13.22
CA MET A 1 -67.42 -18.38 13.29
C MET A 1 -66.36 -17.40 12.79
N LYS A 2 -65.59 -16.79 13.70
CA LYS A 2 -64.54 -15.82 13.35
C LYS A 2 -63.26 -16.59 13.04
N ARG A 3 -62.73 -16.45 11.81
CA ARG A 3 -61.49 -17.11 11.38
C ARG A 3 -60.30 -16.31 11.94
N CYS A 4 -59.51 -16.94 12.80
CA CYS A 4 -58.28 -16.41 13.37
C CYS A 4 -57.16 -16.60 12.34
N PHE A 5 -56.57 -15.53 11.83
CA PHE A 5 -55.38 -15.58 10.97
C PHE A 5 -54.14 -15.63 11.88
N LEU A 6 -53.45 -16.77 11.89
CA LEU A 6 -52.17 -16.95 12.57
C LEU A 6 -51.08 -16.33 11.69
N ILE A 7 -50.58 -15.14 12.06
CA ILE A 7 -49.42 -14.52 11.41
C ILE A 7 -48.17 -15.21 11.96
N LEU A 8 -47.55 -16.06 11.13
CA LEU A 8 -46.26 -16.67 11.40
C LEU A 8 -45.16 -15.62 11.17
N THR A 9 -44.72 -14.94 12.22
CA THR A 9 -43.55 -14.05 12.19
C THR A 9 -42.29 -14.90 12.04
N VAL A 10 -41.78 -14.97 10.80
CA VAL A 10 -40.44 -15.50 10.52
C VAL A 10 -39.42 -14.50 11.07
N LEU A 11 -38.89 -14.79 12.26
CA LEU A 11 -37.77 -14.07 12.85
C LEU A 11 -36.51 -14.37 12.02
N PHE A 12 -36.19 -13.51 11.06
CA PHE A 12 -34.88 -13.50 10.43
C PHE A 12 -33.84 -13.15 11.49
N LEU A 13 -33.16 -14.17 12.03
CA LEU A 13 -31.89 -13.99 12.71
C LEU A 13 -30.92 -13.40 11.68
N LEU A 14 -30.81 -12.08 11.68
CA LEU A 14 -29.70 -11.37 11.04
C LEU A 14 -28.44 -11.75 11.81
N PHE A 15 -27.84 -12.88 11.45
CA PHE A 15 -26.42 -13.05 11.69
C PHE A 15 -25.72 -11.92 10.95
N PRO A 16 -24.82 -11.16 11.60
CA PRO A 16 -23.95 -10.28 10.86
C PRO A 16 -23.21 -11.14 9.84
N ARG A 17 -23.51 -10.98 8.55
CA ARG A 17 -22.58 -11.42 7.52
C ARG A 17 -21.29 -10.69 7.81
N GLN A 18 -20.25 -11.42 8.19
CA GLN A 18 -18.90 -10.90 8.08
C GLN A 18 -18.76 -10.38 6.66
N LEU A 19 -18.52 -9.08 6.52
CA LEU A 19 -18.16 -8.50 5.23
C LEU A 19 -16.91 -9.26 4.73
N GLY A 20 -17.12 -9.97 3.61
CA GLY A 20 -16.18 -10.78 2.83
C GLY A 20 -14.85 -11.14 3.49
N ALA A 21 -14.73 -12.36 4.02
CA ALA A 21 -13.46 -13.04 3.84
C ALA A 21 -13.31 -13.23 2.33
N ASP A 22 -12.36 -12.55 1.70
CA ASP A 22 -12.06 -12.83 0.30
C ASP A 22 -11.66 -14.30 0.21
N ASN A 23 -12.32 -15.04 -0.68
CA ASN A 23 -12.08 -16.47 -0.88
C ASN A 23 -10.77 -16.71 -1.67
N GLN A 24 -9.71 -16.03 -1.25
CA GLN A 24 -8.42 -16.01 -1.91
C GLN A 24 -7.34 -16.53 -0.97
N PHE A 25 -6.52 -17.44 -1.49
CA PHE A 25 -5.47 -18.12 -0.76
C PHE A 25 -4.13 -17.89 -1.46
N ILE A 26 -3.12 -17.60 -0.65
CA ILE A 26 -1.73 -17.55 -1.07
C ILE A 26 -1.17 -18.97 -0.87
N VAL A 27 -0.79 -19.62 -1.96
CA VAL A 27 -0.36 -21.03 -1.96
C VAL A 27 1.07 -21.13 -2.46
N ARG A 28 1.95 -21.72 -1.64
CA ARG A 28 3.32 -22.04 -2.05
C ARG A 28 3.47 -23.53 -2.34
N LEU A 29 4.11 -23.84 -3.46
CA LEU A 29 4.44 -25.19 -3.88
C LEU A 29 5.63 -25.21 -4.85
N ASP A 30 6.49 -26.22 -4.75
CA ASP A 30 7.72 -26.31 -5.55
C ASP A 30 7.46 -26.83 -6.97
N SER A 31 6.31 -27.46 -7.20
CA SER A 31 5.87 -27.97 -8.51
C SER A 31 5.38 -26.88 -9.47
N GLY A 32 5.36 -25.62 -9.02
CA GLY A 32 5.03 -24.45 -9.82
C GLY A 32 3.62 -24.43 -10.39
N LEU A 33 3.44 -23.69 -11.50
CA LEU A 33 2.12 -23.39 -12.07
C LEU A 33 1.33 -24.66 -12.44
N LEU A 34 1.97 -25.63 -13.09
CA LEU A 34 1.32 -26.87 -13.49
C LEU A 34 0.87 -27.69 -12.28
N GLY A 35 1.66 -27.68 -11.20
CA GLY A 35 1.30 -28.33 -9.95
C GLY A 35 0.03 -27.75 -9.35
N ILE A 36 -0.05 -26.42 -9.22
CA ILE A 36 -1.20 -25.78 -8.58
C ILE A 36 -2.45 -25.85 -9.44
N GLN A 37 -2.30 -25.80 -10.76
CA GLN A 37 -3.42 -26.00 -11.69
C GLN A 37 -4.05 -27.39 -11.53
N ARG A 38 -3.24 -28.45 -11.37
CA ARG A 38 -3.77 -29.80 -11.13
C ARG A 38 -4.50 -29.92 -9.80
N ILE A 39 -3.94 -29.35 -8.74
CA ILE A 39 -4.61 -29.28 -7.43
C ILE A 39 -5.94 -28.55 -7.57
N CYS A 40 -5.97 -27.42 -8.25
CA CYS A 40 -7.19 -26.64 -8.41
C CYS A 40 -8.27 -27.30 -9.26
N ILE A 41 -7.90 -28.06 -10.30
CA ILE A 41 -8.85 -28.90 -11.05
C ILE A 41 -9.50 -29.94 -10.12
N GLY A 42 -8.72 -30.57 -9.23
CA GLY A 42 -9.23 -31.57 -8.31
C GLY A 42 -10.10 -31.00 -7.18
N LEU A 43 -9.77 -29.81 -6.68
CA LEU A 43 -10.44 -29.18 -5.54
C LEU A 43 -11.50 -28.13 -5.91
N GLY A 44 -11.65 -27.81 -7.20
CA GLY A 44 -12.62 -26.82 -7.67
C GLY A 44 -12.22 -25.37 -7.38
N CYS A 45 -10.91 -25.07 -7.31
CA CYS A 45 -10.41 -23.69 -7.25
C CYS A 45 -9.90 -23.19 -8.60
N THR A 46 -9.59 -21.90 -8.68
CA THR A 46 -8.96 -21.29 -9.85
C THR A 46 -7.64 -20.62 -9.45
N VAL A 47 -6.61 -20.78 -10.28
CA VAL A 47 -5.34 -20.07 -10.10
C VAL A 47 -5.48 -18.69 -10.72
N THR A 48 -5.48 -17.65 -9.90
CA THR A 48 -5.65 -16.26 -10.32
C THR A 48 -4.37 -15.71 -10.95
N ARG A 49 -3.21 -15.95 -10.32
CA ARG A 49 -1.89 -15.47 -10.77
C ARG A 49 -0.73 -16.04 -9.96
N GLY A 50 0.49 -15.91 -10.50
CA GLY A 50 1.72 -16.01 -9.72
C GLY A 50 2.00 -14.72 -8.94
N LEU A 51 2.69 -14.86 -7.80
CA LEU A 51 2.96 -13.78 -6.85
C LEU A 51 4.45 -13.45 -6.71
N ASP A 52 5.35 -14.38 -7.06
CA ASP A 52 6.80 -14.27 -6.83
C ASP A 52 7.64 -14.09 -8.11
N GLY A 53 6.98 -13.71 -9.21
CA GLY A 53 7.62 -13.37 -10.47
C GLY A 53 8.42 -14.55 -11.04
N GLY A 54 9.72 -14.33 -11.25
CA GLY A 54 10.61 -15.34 -11.84
C GLY A 54 10.83 -16.60 -11.00
N LEU A 55 10.44 -16.61 -9.73
CA LEU A 55 10.58 -17.80 -8.86
C LEU A 55 9.52 -18.86 -9.19
N GLY A 56 8.29 -18.46 -9.51
CA GLY A 56 7.25 -19.35 -9.99
C GLY A 56 6.79 -20.40 -8.98
N GLN A 57 6.85 -20.10 -7.68
CA GLN A 57 6.51 -21.03 -6.60
C GLN A 57 5.33 -20.55 -5.73
N LEU A 58 4.90 -19.30 -5.89
CA LEU A 58 3.87 -18.69 -5.07
C LEU A 58 2.70 -18.22 -5.94
N PHE A 59 1.48 -18.61 -5.58
CA PHE A 59 0.30 -18.38 -6.39
C PHE A 59 -0.86 -17.86 -5.56
N LEU A 60 -1.67 -16.99 -6.16
CA LEU A 60 -2.98 -16.61 -5.64
C LEU A 60 -4.02 -17.54 -6.23
N VAL A 61 -4.82 -18.14 -5.37
CA VAL A 61 -5.86 -19.10 -5.71
C VAL A 61 -7.19 -18.57 -5.23
N ASN A 62 -8.20 -18.57 -6.09
CA ASN A 62 -9.56 -18.19 -5.73
C ASN A 62 -10.46 -19.42 -5.59
N VAL A 63 -11.38 -19.36 -4.64
CA VAL A 63 -12.29 -20.45 -4.29
C VAL A 63 -13.73 -19.97 -4.41
N PRO A 64 -14.66 -20.78 -4.94
CA PRO A 64 -16.08 -20.43 -4.94
C PRO A 64 -16.60 -20.07 -3.53
N THR A 65 -17.47 -19.06 -3.43
CA THR A 65 -18.08 -18.59 -2.16
C THR A 65 -18.98 -19.62 -1.48
N SER A 66 -19.33 -20.70 -2.17
CA SER A 66 -20.08 -21.84 -1.63
C SER A 66 -19.23 -22.81 -0.80
N ILE A 67 -17.90 -22.63 -0.77
CA ILE A 67 -16.98 -23.50 -0.02
C ILE A 67 -16.52 -22.77 1.25
N ASP A 68 -16.56 -23.48 2.38
CA ASP A 68 -16.04 -22.97 3.66
C ASP A 68 -14.52 -22.71 3.57
N PRO A 69 -14.04 -21.48 3.83
CA PRO A 69 -12.63 -21.14 3.67
C PRO A 69 -11.69 -21.94 4.59
N ASN A 70 -12.13 -22.27 5.81
CA ASN A 70 -11.27 -22.99 6.77
C ASN A 70 -11.14 -24.47 6.38
N ALA A 71 -12.23 -25.10 5.95
CA ALA A 71 -12.19 -26.45 5.40
C ALA A 71 -11.30 -26.49 4.15
N PHE A 72 -11.41 -25.49 3.27
CA PHE A 72 -10.57 -25.42 2.07
C PHE A 72 -9.09 -25.21 2.39
N LEU A 73 -8.77 -24.38 3.39
CA LEU A 73 -7.42 -24.18 3.89
C LEU A 73 -6.78 -25.53 4.29
N GLN A 74 -7.50 -26.34 5.07
CA GLN A 74 -7.03 -27.66 5.51
C GLN A 74 -6.84 -28.61 4.31
N LEU A 75 -7.75 -28.58 3.33
CA LEU A 75 -7.63 -29.39 2.12
C LEU A 75 -6.38 -29.02 1.33
N LEU A 76 -6.12 -27.74 1.09
CA LEU A 76 -4.91 -27.28 0.40
C LEU A 76 -3.64 -27.67 1.16
N GLN A 77 -3.63 -27.51 2.49
CA GLN A 77 -2.49 -27.89 3.33
C GLN A 77 -2.19 -29.39 3.28
N SER A 78 -3.20 -30.24 3.03
CA SER A 78 -3.02 -31.68 2.89
C SER A 78 -2.51 -32.14 1.52
N GLN A 79 -2.45 -31.25 0.52
CA GLN A 79 -2.04 -31.62 -0.83
C GLN A 79 -0.53 -31.86 -0.91
N LEU A 80 -0.15 -32.95 -1.57
CA LEU A 80 1.25 -33.28 -1.80
C LEU A 80 1.95 -32.17 -2.60
N GLY A 81 3.08 -31.69 -2.10
CA GLY A 81 3.89 -30.64 -2.72
C GLY A 81 3.52 -29.21 -2.33
N VAL A 82 2.42 -29.00 -1.62
CA VAL A 82 2.10 -27.70 -1.00
C VAL A 82 2.93 -27.53 0.27
N SER A 83 3.73 -26.45 0.32
CA SER A 83 4.65 -26.18 1.44
C SER A 83 4.16 -25.07 2.37
N ASN A 84 3.19 -24.26 1.94
CA ASN A 84 2.51 -23.28 2.78
C ASN A 84 1.20 -22.83 2.14
N VAL A 85 0.22 -22.48 2.98
CA VAL A 85 -1.05 -21.88 2.57
C VAL A 85 -1.45 -20.82 3.58
N GLU A 86 -1.79 -19.63 3.09
CA GLU A 86 -2.28 -18.51 3.90
C GLU A 86 -3.52 -17.90 3.26
N LEU A 87 -4.40 -17.30 4.07
CA LEU A 87 -5.50 -16.48 3.56
C LEU A 87 -4.93 -15.16 3.04
N ASP A 88 -5.45 -14.66 1.91
CA ASP A 88 -5.13 -13.31 1.45
C ASP A 88 -5.91 -12.27 2.25
N THR A 89 -5.28 -11.68 3.26
CA THR A 89 -5.91 -10.74 4.17
C THR A 89 -5.80 -9.30 3.68
N VAL A 90 -6.83 -8.50 3.95
CA VAL A 90 -6.78 -7.05 3.76
C VAL A 90 -5.95 -6.41 4.88
N ILE A 91 -5.01 -5.55 4.49
CA ILE A 91 -4.14 -4.75 5.34
C ILE A 91 -4.51 -3.28 5.14
N THR A 92 -4.43 -2.50 6.20
CA THR A 92 -4.70 -1.06 6.17
C THR A 92 -3.46 -0.24 6.48
N VAL A 93 -3.25 0.83 5.72
CA VAL A 93 -2.22 1.82 6.04
C VAL A 93 -2.66 2.59 7.29
N PRO A 94 -1.78 2.78 8.28
CA PRO A 94 -2.09 3.63 9.43
C PRO A 94 -2.38 5.07 8.99
N THR A 95 -3.60 5.54 9.20
CA THR A 95 -3.98 6.94 8.94
C THR A 95 -3.93 7.73 10.23
N THR A 96 -3.22 8.86 10.26
CA THR A 96 -3.28 9.79 11.40
C THR A 96 -4.60 10.54 11.43
N PRO A 97 -5.29 10.64 12.58
CA PRO A 97 -6.50 11.45 12.72
C PRO A 97 -6.26 12.91 12.33
N ILE A 98 -7.19 13.45 11.56
CA ILE A 98 -7.23 14.85 11.12
C ILE A 98 -7.46 15.73 12.35
N GLY A 99 -6.48 16.58 12.71
CA GLY A 99 -6.64 17.48 13.86
C GLY A 99 -5.37 18.01 14.53
N ARG A 100 -4.16 17.67 14.05
CA ARG A 100 -2.93 18.29 14.58
C ARG A 100 -2.67 19.65 13.95
N VAL A 101 -2.42 20.64 14.79
CA VAL A 101 -1.87 21.94 14.38
C VAL A 101 -0.57 21.68 13.62
N ILE A 102 -0.52 22.09 12.36
CA ILE A 102 0.71 22.03 11.55
C ILE A 102 1.74 22.94 12.25
N PRO A 103 2.90 22.43 12.68
CA PRO A 103 3.95 23.27 13.23
C PRO A 103 4.25 24.42 12.26
N SER A 104 4.35 25.66 12.77
CA SER A 104 4.52 26.86 11.93
C SER A 104 5.72 26.82 10.98
N GLY A 105 6.77 26.03 11.32
CA GLY A 105 7.90 25.80 10.44
C GLY A 105 7.59 24.97 9.19
N LEU A 106 6.50 24.19 9.18
CA LEU A 106 6.08 23.38 8.03
C LEU A 106 5.11 24.11 7.09
N SER A 107 4.50 25.22 7.52
CA SER A 107 3.58 26.02 6.70
C SER A 107 4.26 27.14 5.90
N ASP A 108 5.58 27.30 6.03
CA ASP A 108 6.34 28.29 5.27
C ASP A 108 6.42 27.92 3.78
N SER A 109 5.55 28.54 2.99
CA SER A 109 5.38 28.31 1.56
C SER A 109 6.30 29.12 0.67
N ARG A 110 7.25 29.88 1.23
CA ARG A 110 8.25 30.60 0.43
C ARG A 110 9.02 29.62 -0.44
N GLN A 111 9.15 29.94 -1.72
CA GLN A 111 9.83 29.08 -2.67
C GLN A 111 11.35 29.16 -2.48
N VAL A 112 12.00 28.00 -2.38
CA VAL A 112 13.45 27.85 -2.27
C VAL A 112 13.94 26.77 -3.23
N ASN A 113 15.19 26.89 -3.66
CA ASN A 113 15.85 25.84 -4.43
C ASN A 113 16.32 24.73 -3.49
N TYR A 114 15.99 23.49 -3.82
CA TYR A 114 16.40 22.29 -3.12
C TYR A 114 16.87 21.26 -4.14
N PHE A 115 18.19 21.09 -4.26
CA PHE A 115 18.83 20.18 -5.22
C PHE A 115 18.33 20.33 -6.67
N GLY A 116 18.17 21.57 -7.13
CA GLY A 116 17.73 21.88 -8.50
C GLY A 116 16.22 21.89 -8.69
N ARG A 117 15.44 21.83 -7.59
CA ARG A 117 13.97 21.89 -7.59
C ARG A 117 13.47 23.08 -6.80
N THR A 118 12.38 23.68 -7.26
CA THR A 118 11.67 24.70 -6.49
C THR A 118 10.67 24.03 -5.55
N VAL A 119 10.91 24.16 -4.25
CA VAL A 119 10.09 23.58 -3.17
C VAL A 119 9.73 24.65 -2.14
N TRP A 120 8.82 24.35 -1.22
CA TRP A 120 8.53 25.24 -0.10
C TRP A 120 9.63 25.19 0.95
N ASN A 121 9.89 26.33 1.59
CA ASN A 121 10.90 26.44 2.63
C ASN A 121 10.60 25.50 3.81
N GLY A 122 9.33 25.30 4.16
CA GLY A 122 8.92 24.36 5.19
C GLY A 122 9.19 22.89 4.84
N TYR A 123 9.20 22.55 3.54
CA TYR A 123 9.64 21.22 3.09
C TYR A 123 11.16 21.07 3.20
N ALA A 124 11.93 22.06 2.75
CA ALA A 124 13.40 22.01 2.79
C ALA A 124 13.97 22.09 4.22
N ASN A 125 13.26 22.76 5.14
CA ASN A 125 13.70 23.04 6.50
C ASN A 125 12.80 22.40 7.57
N GLN A 126 12.52 21.10 7.43
CA GLN A 126 11.73 20.40 8.44
C GLN A 126 12.51 20.25 9.76
N PRO A 127 11.88 20.48 10.94
CA PRO A 127 12.54 20.26 12.23
C PRO A 127 13.11 18.85 12.39
N ALA A 128 12.43 17.83 11.85
CA ALA A 128 12.90 16.44 11.89
C ALA A 128 14.27 16.25 11.19
N SER A 129 14.55 17.01 10.13
CA SER A 129 15.85 16.95 9.44
C SER A 129 17.01 17.45 10.32
N GLN A 130 16.74 18.37 11.24
CA GLN A 130 17.71 18.87 12.21
C GLN A 130 17.94 17.83 13.30
N VAL A 131 16.87 17.19 13.80
CA VAL A 131 16.94 16.15 14.83
C VAL A 131 17.80 14.97 14.39
N ILE A 132 17.65 14.52 13.14
CA ILE A 132 18.47 13.42 12.60
C ILE A 132 19.88 13.87 12.15
N GLY A 133 20.25 15.13 12.35
CA GLY A 133 21.56 15.66 11.98
C GLY A 133 21.83 15.63 10.47
N LEU A 134 20.79 15.75 9.63
CA LEU A 134 20.90 15.56 8.18
C LEU A 134 21.94 16.46 7.52
N ASN A 135 21.96 17.74 7.88
CA ASN A 135 22.92 18.69 7.32
C ASN A 135 24.36 18.30 7.70
N SER A 136 24.59 17.94 8.97
CA SER A 136 25.91 17.49 9.44
C SER A 136 26.38 16.24 8.72
N ALA A 137 25.49 15.25 8.49
CA ALA A 137 25.83 14.04 7.75
C ALA A 137 26.24 14.37 6.30
N ARG A 138 25.49 15.24 5.62
CA ARG A 138 25.77 15.66 4.25
C ARG A 138 27.09 16.41 4.14
N THR A 139 27.32 17.39 5.00
CA THR A 139 28.53 18.23 4.93
C THR A 139 29.78 17.47 5.36
N THR A 140 29.67 16.59 6.35
CA THR A 140 30.82 15.84 6.87
C THR A 140 31.24 14.71 5.94
N PHE A 141 30.27 13.96 5.39
CA PHE A 141 30.56 12.76 4.61
C PHE A 141 30.35 12.93 3.10
N ASN A 142 29.86 14.08 2.65
CA ASN A 142 29.53 14.34 1.25
C ASN A 142 28.56 13.30 0.66
N VAL A 143 27.53 12.93 1.43
CA VAL A 143 26.54 11.89 1.08
C VAL A 143 25.17 12.50 0.80
N PHE A 144 24.54 12.12 -0.31
CA PHE A 144 23.22 12.64 -0.74
C PHE A 144 22.21 11.55 -1.09
N GLY A 145 22.53 10.31 -0.71
CA GLY A 145 21.79 9.11 -1.13
C GLY A 145 22.01 8.76 -2.60
N SER A 146 21.74 7.52 -2.99
CA SER A 146 21.74 7.07 -4.39
C SER A 146 21.02 5.72 -4.49
N GLY A 147 20.82 5.24 -5.71
CA GLY A 147 20.11 3.99 -5.96
C GLY A 147 18.60 4.17 -5.97
N ILE A 148 17.87 3.05 -6.09
CA ILE A 148 16.41 3.04 -6.19
C ILE A 148 15.80 2.63 -4.85
N VAL A 149 14.88 3.44 -4.34
CA VAL A 149 14.03 3.13 -3.20
C VAL A 149 12.65 2.72 -3.71
N GLY A 150 12.29 1.45 -3.54
CA GLY A 150 10.94 0.95 -3.79
C GLY A 150 10.01 1.37 -2.66
N VAL A 151 8.99 2.16 -2.97
CA VAL A 151 8.02 2.67 -1.99
C VAL A 151 6.73 1.88 -2.14
N ILE A 152 6.47 0.96 -1.21
CA ILE A 152 5.28 0.10 -1.20
C ILE A 152 4.18 0.82 -0.41
N ASP A 153 3.26 1.48 -1.13
CA ASP A 153 2.31 2.44 -0.53
C ASP A 153 1.05 2.67 -1.40
N THR A 154 0.37 3.82 -1.26
CA THR A 154 -0.88 4.18 -1.95
C THR A 154 -0.68 4.71 -3.37
N GLY A 155 0.54 4.99 -3.79
CA GLY A 155 0.84 5.64 -5.08
C GLY A 155 1.70 6.89 -4.88
N ILE A 156 1.89 7.64 -5.96
CA ILE A 156 2.67 8.87 -5.95
C ILE A 156 2.11 9.93 -6.90
N ASP A 157 2.15 11.19 -6.49
CA ASP A 157 2.11 12.35 -7.38
C ASP A 157 3.50 12.61 -7.97
N ALA A 158 3.76 12.05 -9.15
CA ALA A 158 5.02 12.29 -9.85
C ALA A 158 5.13 13.69 -10.46
N ASN A 159 4.02 14.44 -10.55
CA ASN A 159 4.03 15.83 -11.02
C ASN A 159 4.34 16.81 -9.89
N HIS A 160 4.37 16.36 -8.63
CA HIS A 160 4.71 17.17 -7.48
C HIS A 160 6.07 17.86 -7.69
N PRO A 161 6.20 19.19 -7.56
CA PRO A 161 7.44 19.93 -7.86
C PRO A 161 8.70 19.38 -7.17
N ALA A 162 8.55 18.89 -5.93
CA ALA A 162 9.64 18.27 -5.17
C ALA A 162 10.08 16.88 -5.68
N LEU A 163 9.23 16.17 -6.41
CA LEU A 163 9.46 14.77 -6.85
C LEU A 163 9.71 14.65 -8.36
N GLN A 164 9.53 15.74 -9.12
CA GLN A 164 9.80 15.76 -10.54
C GLN A 164 11.22 15.25 -10.83
N GLY A 165 11.34 14.33 -11.79
CA GLY A 165 12.62 13.81 -12.28
C GLY A 165 13.39 12.89 -11.31
N VAL A 166 12.84 12.53 -10.15
CA VAL A 166 13.39 11.47 -9.29
C VAL A 166 12.51 10.22 -9.26
N VAL A 167 11.29 10.29 -9.78
CA VAL A 167 10.37 9.14 -9.89
C VAL A 167 10.70 8.33 -11.15
N VAL A 168 10.91 7.03 -10.98
CA VAL A 168 11.12 6.07 -12.09
C VAL A 168 9.90 5.19 -12.29
N GLN A 169 9.95 4.32 -13.30
CA GLN A 169 8.90 3.33 -13.56
C GLN A 169 8.66 2.46 -12.32
N GLY A 170 7.38 2.25 -12.02
CA GLY A 170 6.90 1.44 -10.92
C GLY A 170 5.80 0.49 -11.39
N TYR A 171 4.84 0.20 -10.50
CA TYR A 171 3.74 -0.70 -10.81
C TYR A 171 2.52 -0.45 -9.92
N ASP A 172 1.31 -0.45 -10.50
CA ASP A 172 0.04 -0.50 -9.77
C ASP A 172 -0.37 -1.97 -9.59
N PHE A 173 -0.21 -2.50 -8.38
CA PHE A 173 -0.60 -3.88 -8.07
C PHE A 173 -2.11 -4.00 -7.92
N THR A 174 -2.79 -2.94 -7.45
CA THR A 174 -4.25 -2.89 -7.24
C THR A 174 -5.05 -2.95 -8.55
N ARG A 175 -4.46 -2.49 -9.66
CA ARG A 175 -5.04 -2.56 -11.02
C ARG A 175 -4.30 -3.51 -11.95
N ASN A 176 -3.18 -4.05 -11.49
CA ASN A 176 -2.27 -4.86 -12.29
C ASN A 176 -1.76 -4.15 -13.55
N THR A 177 -1.29 -2.91 -13.43
CA THR A 177 -0.82 -2.10 -14.58
C THR A 177 0.60 -1.56 -14.34
N PRO A 178 1.54 -1.72 -15.30
CA PRO A 178 2.85 -1.07 -15.21
C PRO A 178 2.73 0.44 -15.40
N GLY A 179 3.68 1.20 -14.87
CA GLY A 179 3.72 2.65 -15.03
C GLY A 179 4.11 3.37 -13.74
N ILE A 180 3.84 4.67 -13.69
CA ILE A 180 3.92 5.45 -12.45
C ILE A 180 2.50 5.47 -11.84
N PRO A 181 2.24 4.70 -10.78
CA PRO A 181 0.92 4.56 -10.20
C PRO A 181 0.59 5.76 -9.31
N SER A 182 -0.65 6.23 -9.39
CA SER A 182 -1.16 7.33 -8.57
C SER A 182 -2.49 6.96 -7.93
N GLU A 183 -2.67 7.32 -6.66
CA GLU A 183 -3.92 7.21 -5.92
C GLU A 183 -5.06 8.04 -6.53
N SER A 184 -4.76 9.02 -7.38
CA SER A 184 -5.76 9.77 -8.15
C SER A 184 -6.63 8.87 -9.04
N SER A 185 -6.10 7.72 -9.46
CA SER A 185 -6.85 6.71 -10.22
C SER A 185 -7.94 5.99 -9.42
N ASP A 186 -7.92 6.08 -8.08
CA ASP A 186 -8.94 5.52 -7.18
C ASP A 186 -10.16 6.45 -7.02
N LEU A 187 -10.06 7.70 -7.49
CA LEU A 187 -11.12 8.69 -7.33
C LEU A 187 -12.27 8.41 -8.30
N THR A 188 -13.46 8.15 -7.75
CA THR A 188 -14.69 7.92 -8.54
C THR A 188 -15.41 9.22 -8.93
N GLN A 189 -15.06 10.34 -8.30
CA GLN A 189 -15.53 11.69 -8.59
C GLN A 189 -14.39 12.69 -8.37
N PRO A 190 -14.35 13.83 -9.10
CA PRO A 190 -13.43 14.92 -8.76
C PRO A 190 -13.76 15.42 -7.36
N VAL A 191 -12.87 15.18 -6.40
CA VAL A 191 -12.98 15.70 -5.04
C VAL A 191 -12.98 17.23 -5.12
N SER A 192 -14.09 17.87 -4.75
CA SER A 192 -14.22 19.33 -4.72
C SER A 192 -14.28 19.77 -3.26
N PRO A 193 -13.41 20.70 -2.81
CA PRO A 193 -13.69 21.45 -1.59
C PRO A 193 -14.83 22.41 -1.89
N ALA A 194 -16.01 22.16 -1.33
CA ALA A 194 -17.09 23.13 -1.37
C ALA A 194 -16.73 24.33 -0.49
N VAL A 195 -15.99 25.30 -1.05
CA VAL A 195 -15.95 26.66 -0.54
C VAL A 195 -16.83 27.50 -1.47
N SER A 196 -17.78 28.19 -0.86
CA SER A 196 -18.75 29.07 -1.50
C SER A 196 -18.09 29.99 -2.54
N GLY A 197 -18.47 29.85 -3.81
CA GLY A 197 -18.50 30.97 -4.76
C GLY A 197 -17.33 31.17 -5.73
N SER A 198 -16.45 30.21 -5.99
CA SER A 198 -15.46 30.33 -7.09
C SER A 198 -15.14 28.97 -7.72
N ALA A 199 -14.86 28.97 -9.03
CA ALA A 199 -14.69 27.85 -9.97
C ALA A 199 -14.08 26.54 -9.42
N PRO A 200 -14.39 25.37 -10.00
CA PRO A 200 -13.96 24.06 -9.51
C PRO A 200 -12.44 23.98 -9.40
N ALA A 201 -11.92 24.11 -8.17
CA ALA A 201 -10.54 23.81 -7.86
C ALA A 201 -10.39 22.28 -7.87
N ARG A 202 -9.71 21.77 -8.90
CA ARG A 202 -9.19 20.40 -8.86
C ARG A 202 -8.27 20.30 -7.65
N VAL A 203 -8.53 19.35 -6.74
CA VAL A 203 -7.52 18.93 -5.76
C VAL A 203 -6.38 18.37 -6.58
N ASN A 204 -5.32 19.17 -6.76
CA ASN A 204 -4.08 18.69 -7.34
C ASN A 204 -3.29 18.04 -6.20
N ASP A 205 -2.60 16.95 -6.50
CA ASP A 205 -1.98 16.10 -5.48
C ASP A 205 -0.85 16.82 -4.71
N SER A 206 -0.41 18.00 -5.20
CA SER A 206 0.47 18.93 -4.51
C SER A 206 -0.18 19.74 -3.38
N THR A 207 -1.51 19.87 -3.35
CA THR A 207 -2.24 20.55 -2.25
C THR A 207 -2.66 19.59 -1.15
N ALA A 208 -2.88 18.29 -1.41
CA ALA A 208 -3.22 17.32 -0.35
C ALA A 208 -2.06 17.08 0.65
N ALA A 209 -0.81 17.33 0.25
CA ALA A 209 0.33 17.28 1.14
C ALA A 209 0.41 18.48 2.11
N VAL A 210 -0.29 19.58 1.83
CA VAL A 210 -0.27 20.81 2.65
C VAL A 210 -1.63 21.52 2.74
N LEU A 211 -2.73 20.76 2.85
CA LEU A 211 -4.04 21.30 3.20
C LEU A 211 -4.41 20.87 4.61
N ASP A 212 -4.78 21.85 5.42
CA ASP A 212 -5.54 21.65 6.65
C ASP A 212 -6.89 21.02 6.28
N GLN A 213 -7.00 19.70 6.45
CA GLN A 213 -8.16 18.90 6.06
C GLN A 213 -9.40 19.14 6.95
N GLN A 214 -9.43 20.21 7.75
CA GLN A 214 -10.58 20.57 8.59
C GLN A 214 -11.85 20.93 7.82
N SER A 215 -11.78 21.10 6.50
CA SER A 215 -12.97 21.21 5.66
C SER A 215 -12.90 20.18 4.55
N VAL A 216 -13.64 19.06 4.69
CA VAL A 216 -14.39 18.36 3.63
C VAL A 216 -14.78 16.94 4.08
N ILE A 217 -16.08 16.71 4.20
CA ILE A 217 -16.76 15.43 4.51
C ILE A 217 -16.47 14.33 3.47
N VAL A 218 -15.84 14.67 2.33
CA VAL A 218 -15.51 13.77 1.21
C VAL A 218 -14.19 13.00 1.44
N LEU A 219 -13.35 13.38 2.41
CA LEU A 219 -12.07 12.72 2.68
C LEU A 219 -12.15 11.48 3.59
N SER A 220 -13.31 11.20 4.21
CA SER A 220 -13.49 9.99 5.02
C SER A 220 -13.37 8.71 4.20
N GLN A 221 -13.77 8.75 2.92
CA GLN A 221 -13.67 7.64 1.99
C GLN A 221 -12.23 7.42 1.47
N TYR A 222 -11.38 8.45 1.49
CA TYR A 222 -10.02 8.40 0.94
C TYR A 222 -8.99 8.75 2.02
N ALA A 223 -9.10 8.07 3.16
CA ALA A 223 -8.35 8.40 4.38
C ALA A 223 -6.82 8.31 4.21
N ALA A 224 -6.32 7.57 3.22
CA ALA A 224 -4.90 7.42 2.92
C ALA A 224 -4.44 8.16 1.64
N PHE A 225 -5.28 9.01 1.06
CA PHE A 225 -4.91 9.83 -0.09
C PHE A 225 -3.68 10.69 0.22
N GLY A 226 -2.70 10.72 -0.69
CA GLY A 226 -1.45 11.45 -0.50
C GLY A 226 -0.44 10.77 0.42
N HIS A 227 -0.74 9.59 1.01
CA HIS A 227 0.19 8.93 1.93
C HIS A 227 1.53 8.58 1.26
N GLY A 228 1.51 7.85 0.13
CA GLY A 228 2.71 7.48 -0.60
C GLY A 228 3.49 8.68 -1.16
N THR A 229 2.79 9.76 -1.57
CA THR A 229 3.40 11.04 -1.95
C THR A 229 4.16 11.68 -0.79
N ARG A 230 3.58 11.72 0.41
CA ARG A 230 4.25 12.26 1.62
C ARG A 230 5.48 11.43 2.00
N VAL A 231 5.36 10.11 2.01
CA VAL A 231 6.47 9.18 2.28
C VAL A 231 7.62 9.40 1.28
N SER A 232 7.29 9.46 -0.01
CA SER A 232 8.25 9.74 -1.08
C SER A 232 8.94 11.10 -0.91
N GLY A 233 8.18 12.12 -0.51
CA GLY A 233 8.70 13.45 -0.19
C GLY A 233 9.74 13.44 0.92
N VAL A 234 9.52 12.68 2.00
CA VAL A 234 10.48 12.52 3.11
C VAL A 234 11.73 11.77 2.66
N ILE A 235 11.58 10.71 1.88
CA ILE A 235 12.73 9.99 1.30
C ILE A 235 13.58 10.92 0.45
N HIS A 236 12.97 11.70 -0.46
CA HIS A 236 13.68 12.68 -1.28
C HIS A 236 14.30 13.81 -0.44
N LEU A 237 13.65 14.22 0.66
CA LEU A 237 14.21 15.20 1.58
C LEU A 237 15.50 14.67 2.21
N VAL A 238 15.60 13.37 2.53
CA VAL A 238 16.81 12.79 3.14
C VAL A 238 17.86 12.39 2.10
N ALA A 239 17.44 11.85 0.97
CA ALA A 239 18.27 11.28 -0.09
C ALA A 239 17.92 11.87 -1.47
N PRO A 240 18.27 13.13 -1.75
CA PRO A 240 17.83 13.86 -2.95
C PRO A 240 18.36 13.28 -4.27
N ASN A 241 19.45 12.50 -4.23
CA ASN A 241 20.00 11.84 -5.41
C ASN A 241 19.49 10.40 -5.59
N ALA A 242 18.64 9.89 -4.68
CA ALA A 242 17.99 8.60 -4.84
C ALA A 242 16.81 8.70 -5.80
N LEU A 243 16.55 7.60 -6.51
CA LEU A 243 15.39 7.43 -7.37
C LEU A 243 14.27 6.73 -6.60
N ILE A 244 13.03 7.08 -6.92
CA ILE A 244 11.83 6.53 -6.26
C ILE A 244 11.10 5.62 -7.23
N MET A 245 10.98 4.34 -6.88
CA MET A 245 10.15 3.36 -7.58
C MET A 245 8.83 3.20 -6.83
N PRO A 246 7.73 3.77 -7.34
CA PRO A 246 6.41 3.66 -6.70
C PRO A 246 5.79 2.27 -6.93
N LEU A 247 5.49 1.56 -5.84
CA LEU A 247 4.88 0.23 -5.83
C LEU A 247 3.52 0.33 -5.14
N LYS A 248 2.47 0.63 -5.90
CA LYS A 248 1.14 0.89 -5.33
C LYS A 248 0.44 -0.42 -4.98
N THR A 249 0.29 -0.69 -3.69
CA THR A 249 -0.41 -1.86 -3.14
C THR A 249 -1.66 -1.50 -2.36
N PHE A 250 -1.80 -0.23 -2.00
CA PHE A 250 -2.95 0.29 -1.28
C PHE A 250 -3.79 1.22 -2.16
N ARG A 251 -5.10 1.23 -1.93
CA ARG A 251 -6.03 2.20 -2.52
C ARG A 251 -6.00 3.50 -1.73
N ALA A 252 -6.60 4.55 -2.29
CA ALA A 252 -6.74 5.86 -1.65
C ALA A 252 -7.48 5.81 -0.30
N ASP A 253 -8.29 4.79 -0.04
CA ASP A 253 -8.93 4.54 1.27
C ASP A 253 -7.98 3.92 2.31
N GLY A 254 -6.79 3.49 1.89
CA GLY A 254 -5.77 2.87 2.73
C GLY A 254 -5.81 1.35 2.75
N THR A 255 -6.73 0.70 2.03
CA THR A 255 -6.86 -0.77 1.99
C THR A 255 -5.99 -1.39 0.90
N GLY A 256 -5.41 -2.56 1.18
CA GLY A 256 -4.60 -3.33 0.23
C GLY A 256 -4.56 -4.81 0.60
N HIS A 257 -4.30 -5.69 -0.37
CA HIS A 257 -4.22 -7.14 -0.12
C HIS A 257 -2.78 -7.57 0.17
N LEU A 258 -2.62 -8.56 1.05
CA LEU A 258 -1.32 -9.17 1.33
C LEU A 258 -0.67 -9.70 0.04
N SER A 259 -1.44 -10.31 -0.86
CA SER A 259 -0.94 -10.82 -2.14
C SER A 259 -0.31 -9.72 -3.01
N ASP A 260 -0.87 -8.51 -3.04
CA ASP A 260 -0.29 -7.37 -3.75
C ASP A 260 0.99 -6.85 -3.09
N ILE A 261 1.05 -6.87 -1.75
CA ILE A 261 2.26 -6.52 -1.00
C ILE A 261 3.39 -7.52 -1.29
N LEU A 262 3.10 -8.83 -1.28
CA LEU A 262 4.08 -9.86 -1.62
C LEU A 262 4.63 -9.64 -3.04
N ARG A 263 3.74 -9.38 -4.00
CA ARG A 263 4.14 -9.06 -5.38
C ARG A 263 5.02 -7.82 -5.46
N ALA A 264 4.70 -6.77 -4.70
CA ALA A 264 5.51 -5.55 -4.67
C ALA A 264 6.91 -5.80 -4.12
N ILE A 265 7.05 -6.61 -3.07
CA ILE A 265 8.36 -6.97 -2.50
C ILE A 265 9.21 -7.72 -3.54
N TYR A 266 8.65 -8.78 -4.15
CA TYR A 266 9.36 -9.53 -5.18
C TYR A 266 9.68 -8.67 -6.40
N TYR A 267 8.72 -7.87 -6.88
CA TYR A 267 8.92 -6.97 -8.02
C TYR A 267 10.02 -5.96 -7.74
N GLY A 268 9.99 -5.25 -6.60
CA GLY A 268 10.99 -4.25 -6.25
C GLY A 268 12.39 -4.87 -6.18
N ALA A 269 12.52 -6.02 -5.50
CA ALA A 269 13.80 -6.73 -5.40
C ALA A 269 14.34 -7.20 -6.76
N GLN A 270 13.45 -7.65 -7.66
CA GLN A 270 13.83 -8.12 -9.00
C GLN A 270 14.07 -6.96 -10.00
N ASN A 271 13.54 -5.77 -9.74
CA ASN A 271 13.63 -4.59 -10.61
C ASN A 271 14.58 -3.52 -10.08
N GLY A 272 15.59 -3.91 -9.29
CA GLY A 272 16.73 -3.07 -8.97
C GLY A 272 16.55 -2.12 -7.77
N ALA A 273 15.44 -2.23 -7.03
CA ALA A 273 15.33 -1.55 -5.74
C ALA A 273 16.46 -2.02 -4.82
N LYS A 274 17.12 -1.07 -4.16
CA LYS A 274 18.14 -1.34 -3.13
C LYS A 274 17.57 -1.25 -1.73
N ILE A 275 16.47 -0.50 -1.60
CA ILE A 275 15.71 -0.33 -0.38
C ILE A 275 14.24 -0.56 -0.71
N LEU A 276 13.52 -1.27 0.16
CA LEU A 276 12.07 -1.31 0.17
C LEU A 276 11.57 -0.56 1.40
N ASN A 277 10.84 0.54 1.20
CA ASN A 277 10.17 1.28 2.25
C ASN A 277 8.71 0.82 2.34
N MET A 278 8.29 0.39 3.53
CA MET A 278 6.96 -0.10 3.85
C MET A 278 6.39 0.67 5.04
N SER A 279 5.64 1.73 4.77
CA SER A 279 5.02 2.57 5.80
C SER A 279 3.64 2.05 6.21
N PHE A 280 3.56 0.75 6.46
CA PHE A 280 2.38 0.04 6.95
C PHE A 280 2.81 -1.05 7.95
N SER A 281 1.85 -1.60 8.69
CA SER A 281 2.05 -2.75 9.56
C SER A 281 0.96 -3.79 9.33
N THR A 282 1.23 -5.03 9.73
CA THR A 282 0.26 -6.13 9.65
C THR A 282 0.05 -6.67 11.06
N PRO A 283 -1.20 -6.76 11.56
CA PRO A 283 -1.45 -7.26 12.92
C PRO A 283 -1.21 -8.77 13.05
N ASN A 284 -1.22 -9.49 11.93
CA ASN A 284 -1.07 -10.94 11.88
C ASN A 284 0.25 -11.32 11.22
N TYR A 285 0.91 -12.33 11.77
CA TYR A 285 2.10 -12.92 11.15
C TYR A 285 1.75 -13.63 9.84
N SER A 286 2.53 -13.36 8.79
CA SER A 286 2.50 -14.08 7.51
C SER A 286 3.88 -14.70 7.26
N LYS A 287 3.90 -16.02 7.05
CA LYS A 287 5.14 -16.75 6.73
C LYS A 287 5.60 -16.41 5.32
N GLU A 288 4.68 -16.20 4.37
CA GLU A 288 5.04 -15.76 3.02
C GLU A 288 5.58 -14.33 2.98
N LEU A 289 5.08 -13.42 3.83
CA LEU A 289 5.68 -12.10 3.98
C LEU A 289 7.12 -12.20 4.50
N GLY A 290 7.34 -13.02 5.54
CA GLY A 290 8.69 -13.31 6.03
C GLY A 290 9.62 -13.89 4.96
N ARG A 291 9.14 -14.83 4.14
CA ARG A 291 9.92 -15.39 3.01
C ARG A 291 10.23 -14.36 1.94
N ALA A 292 9.27 -13.50 1.59
CA ALA A 292 9.47 -12.45 0.60
C ALA A 292 10.56 -11.46 1.08
N LEU A 293 10.51 -11.05 2.34
CA LEU A 293 11.50 -10.17 2.96
C LEU A 293 12.89 -10.82 3.06
N ASN A 294 12.95 -12.10 3.43
CA ASN A 294 14.20 -12.86 3.45
C ASN A 294 14.80 -13.00 2.05
N THR A 295 13.95 -13.21 1.03
CA THR A 295 14.39 -13.27 -0.37
C THR A 295 14.93 -11.93 -0.85
N ALA A 296 14.25 -10.82 -0.53
CA ALA A 296 14.75 -9.48 -0.82
C ALA A 296 16.10 -9.23 -0.15
N THR A 297 16.24 -9.59 1.13
CA THR A 297 17.48 -9.47 1.90
C THR A 297 18.62 -10.31 1.30
N ALA A 298 18.33 -11.55 0.91
CA ALA A 298 19.30 -12.42 0.25
C ALA A 298 19.80 -11.86 -1.10
N ASN A 299 18.98 -11.03 -1.76
CA ASN A 299 19.35 -10.30 -2.98
C ASN A 299 19.99 -8.93 -2.70
N GLY A 300 20.38 -8.65 -1.46
CA GLY A 300 21.06 -7.41 -1.07
C GLY A 300 20.14 -6.19 -0.98
N VAL A 301 18.84 -6.40 -0.81
CA VAL A 301 17.85 -5.31 -0.64
C VAL A 301 17.57 -5.10 0.84
N ILE A 302 17.61 -3.85 1.29
CA ILE A 302 17.29 -3.48 2.67
C ILE A 302 15.80 -3.19 2.78
N SER A 303 15.10 -3.92 3.65
CA SER A 303 13.68 -3.68 3.93
C SER A 303 13.53 -2.81 5.19
N VAL A 304 12.82 -1.70 5.07
CA VAL A 304 12.51 -0.76 6.16
C VAL A 304 11.01 -0.71 6.35
N ALA A 305 10.54 -0.98 7.57
CA ALA A 305 9.12 -1.00 7.92
C ALA A 305 8.82 -0.12 9.14
N SER A 306 7.60 0.41 9.22
CA SER A 306 7.11 1.09 10.42
C SER A 306 6.73 0.11 11.52
N ALA A 307 6.97 0.47 12.79
CA ALA A 307 6.58 -0.36 13.94
C ALA A 307 5.06 -0.53 14.06
N GLY A 308 4.29 0.53 13.80
CA GLY A 308 2.83 0.58 14.01
C GLY A 308 2.43 1.82 14.81
N ASN A 309 1.14 2.17 14.77
CA ASN A 309 0.63 3.41 15.38
C ASN A 309 -0.34 3.19 16.56
N ASP A 310 -0.50 1.95 17.00
CA ASP A 310 -1.40 1.54 18.10
C ASP A 310 -0.70 1.50 19.47
N GLY A 311 0.63 1.64 19.50
CA GLY A 311 1.44 1.49 20.70
C GLY A 311 1.46 0.08 21.28
N GLN A 312 1.10 -0.93 20.49
CA GLN A 312 1.02 -2.34 20.90
C GLN A 312 2.09 -3.23 20.26
N GLN A 313 2.79 -2.75 19.23
CA GLN A 313 3.78 -3.51 18.47
C GLN A 313 5.15 -3.53 19.15
#